data_AF-A0A402DHZ8-F1
#
_entry.id   AF-A0A402DHZ8-F1
#
_cell.length_a   1.000
_cell.length_b   1.000
_cell.length_c   1.000
_cell.angle_alpha   90.00
_cell.angle_beta   90.00
_cell.angle_gamma   90.00
#
_symmetry.space_group_name_H-M   'P 1'
#
loop_
_entity.id
_entity.type
_entity.pdbx_description
1 polymer ?
#
loop_
_entity_poly.entity_id
_entity_poly.type
_entity_poly.pdbx_seq_one_letter_code
_entity_poly.pdbx_strand_id
1 'polypeptide(L)' 'MRRQLIEQKGYQEEELPSEETIRCRLNEMGYSLKRVVKAKPQKKIPETDAIFEQIHSVNQQADADPHYVSQWMPK' A
#
# COMPACT_ATOMS: atom_id res chain seq x y z
N MET A 1 -5.03 -18.09 -9.15
CA MET A 1 -6.49 -18.10 -8.98
C MET A 1 -7.22 -18.82 -10.11
N ARG A 2 -7.05 -18.47 -11.39
CA ARG A 2 -7.74 -19.17 -12.51
C ARG A 2 -7.51 -20.70 -12.48
N ARG A 3 -6.25 -21.13 -12.32
CA ARG A 3 -5.88 -22.55 -12.17
C ARG A 3 -6.59 -23.23 -10.99
N GLN A 4 -6.61 -22.58 -9.83
CA GLN A 4 -7.25 -23.11 -8.62
C GLN A 4 -8.77 -23.26 -8.77
N LEU A 5 -9.42 -22.41 -9.57
CA LEU A 5 -10.85 -22.56 -9.87
C LEU A 5 -11.11 -23.82 -10.71
N ILE A 6 -10.23 -24.17 -11.63
CA ILE A 6 -10.33 -25.42 -12.41
C ILE A 6 -10.07 -26.62 -11.49
N GLU A 7 -8.97 -26.59 -10.74
CA GLU A 7 -8.52 -27.73 -9.93
C GLU A 7 -9.41 -28.01 -8.71
N GLN A 8 -9.93 -26.99 -8.03
CA GLN A 8 -10.69 -27.16 -6.78
C GLN A 8 -12.20 -26.97 -6.94
N LYS A 9 -12.64 -26.21 -7.94
CA LYS A 9 -14.05 -25.92 -8.18
C LYS A 9 -14.58 -26.55 -9.46
N GLY A 10 -13.72 -27.16 -10.30
CA GLY A 10 -14.13 -27.92 -11.49
C GLY A 10 -14.65 -27.06 -12.64
N TYR A 11 -14.29 -25.77 -12.69
CA TYR A 11 -14.68 -24.90 -13.82
C TYR A 11 -13.93 -25.28 -15.09
N GLN A 12 -14.60 -25.20 -16.24
CA GLN A 12 -13.95 -25.38 -17.55
C GLN A 12 -13.14 -24.13 -17.93
N GLU A 13 -12.05 -24.33 -18.66
CA GLU A 13 -11.16 -23.22 -19.06
C GLU A 13 -11.86 -22.17 -19.93
N GLU A 14 -12.81 -22.63 -20.75
CA GLU A 14 -13.59 -21.85 -21.72
C GLU A 14 -14.61 -20.93 -21.05
N GLU A 15 -15.14 -21.33 -19.88
CA GLU A 15 -16.12 -20.56 -19.12
C GLU A 15 -15.46 -19.50 -18.23
N LEU A 16 -14.14 -19.63 -17.99
CA LEU A 16 -13.40 -18.70 -17.16
C LEU A 16 -12.82 -17.55 -17.98
N PRO A 17 -13.03 -16.29 -17.56
CA PRO A 17 -12.37 -15.15 -18.19
C PRO A 17 -10.85 -15.19 -17.93
N SER A 18 -10.13 -14.27 -18.60
CA SER A 18 -8.67 -14.17 -18.45
C SER A 18 -8.26 -13.98 -16.98
N GLU A 19 -7.04 -14.40 -16.66
CA GLU A 19 -6.48 -14.26 -15.31
C GLU A 19 -6.53 -12.81 -14.82
N GLU A 20 -6.26 -11.85 -15.70
CA GLU A 20 -6.31 -10.42 -15.39
C GLU A 20 -7.72 -9.95 -15.03
N THR A 21 -8.74 -10.43 -15.73
CA THR A 21 -10.14 -10.10 -15.43
C THR A 21 -10.54 -10.59 -14.04
N ILE A 22 -10.15 -11.83 -13.70
CA ILE A 22 -10.38 -12.39 -12.36
C ILE A 22 -9.63 -11.59 -11.30
N ARG A 23 -8.37 -11.21 -11.56
CA ARG A 23 -7.57 -10.37 -10.66
C ARG A 23 -8.24 -9.01 -10.45
N CYS A 24 -8.69 -8.35 -11.51
CA CYS A 24 -9.36 -7.06 -11.41
C CYS A 24 -10.63 -7.19 -10.56
N ARG A 25 -11.46 -8.21 -10.84
CA ARG A 25 -12.67 -8.47 -10.08
C ARG A 25 -12.40 -8.75 -8.59
N LEU A 26 -11.35 -9.51 -8.28
CA LEU A 26 -10.94 -9.77 -6.89
C LEU A 26 -10.53 -8.48 -6.17
N ASN A 27 -9.80 -7.59 -6.85
CA ASN A 27 -9.45 -6.28 -6.29
C ASN A 27 -10.70 -5.40 -6.07
N GLU A 28 -11.64 -5.37 -7.02
CA GLU A 28 -12.92 -4.66 -6.86
C GLU A 28 -13.73 -5.19 -5.67
N MET A 29 -13.71 -6.51 -5.44
CA MET A 29 -14.34 -7.15 -4.29
C MET A 29 -13.57 -6.96 -2.97
N GLY A 30 -12.44 -6.25 -2.98
CA GLY A 30 -11.64 -5.95 -1.79
C GLY A 30 -10.67 -7.05 -1.37
N TYR A 31 -10.50 -8.11 -2.17
CA TYR A 31 -9.49 -9.16 -1.96
C TYR A 31 -8.11 -8.69 -2.39
N SER A 32 -7.58 -7.71 -1.66
CA SER A 32 -6.22 -7.20 -1.81
C SER A 32 -5.33 -7.73 -0.69
N LEU A 33 -4.02 -7.70 -0.91
CA LEU A 33 -3.06 -8.03 0.15
C LEU A 33 -3.21 -7.00 1.29
N LYS A 34 -3.64 -7.48 2.45
CA LYS A 34 -3.67 -6.64 3.65
C LYS A 34 -2.24 -6.25 4.02
N ARG A 35 -1.99 -4.95 4.19
CA ARG A 35 -0.72 -4.47 4.74
C ARG A 35 -0.53 -5.08 6.12
N VAL A 36 0.43 -5.98 6.23
CA VAL A 36 0.83 -6.58 7.51
C VAL A 36 1.87 -5.67 8.13
N VAL A 37 1.67 -5.27 9.38
CA VAL A 37 2.70 -4.53 10.11
C VAL A 37 3.85 -5.50 10.38
N LYS A 38 4.93 -5.39 9.60
CA LYS A 38 6.02 -6.39 9.59
C LYS A 38 6.82 -6.40 10.89
N ALA A 39 6.94 -5.25 11.57
CA ALA A 39 7.48 -5.16 12.92
C ALA A 39 7.11 -3.79 13.51
N LYS A 40 6.51 -3.78 14.71
CA LYS A 40 6.61 -2.62 15.59
C LYS A 40 7.92 -2.76 16.37
N PRO A 41 8.68 -1.68 16.61
CA PRO A 41 9.90 -1.77 17.41
C PRO A 41 9.55 -2.28 18.81
N GLN A 42 10.23 -3.35 19.27
CA GLN A 42 9.92 -4.00 20.55
C GLN A 42 10.28 -3.11 21.75
N LYS A 43 11.21 -2.16 21.58
CA LYS A 43 11.58 -1.15 22.56
C LYS A 43 11.63 0.20 21.86
N LYS A 44 10.84 1.16 22.35
CA LYS A 44 10.95 2.57 21.95
C LYS A 44 11.97 3.25 22.87
N ILE A 45 12.90 4.01 22.29
CA ILE A 45 13.85 4.86 23.03
C ILE A 45 13.44 6.34 22.87
N PRO A 46 13.66 7.20 23.89
CA PRO A 46 13.26 8.61 23.85
C PRO A 46 13.98 9.39 22.74
N GLU A 47 15.20 9.02 22.40
CA GLU A 47 15.99 9.65 21.33
C GLU A 47 15.32 9.53 19.97
N THR A 48 14.64 8.42 19.70
CA THR A 48 13.91 8.22 18.44
C THR A 48 12.68 9.12 18.36
N ASP A 49 11.97 9.31 19.47
CA ASP A 49 10.77 10.16 19.53
C ASP A 49 11.15 11.62 19.23
N ALA A 50 12.23 12.12 19.85
CA ALA A 50 12.75 13.46 19.61
C ALA A 50 13.15 13.69 18.14
N ILE A 51 13.74 12.69 17.47
CA ILE A 51 14.06 12.77 16.02
C ILE A 51 12.77 12.92 15.21
N PHE A 52 11.74 12.14 15.52
CA PHE A 52 10.46 12.25 14.81
C PHE A 52 9.78 13.59 15.08
N GLU A 53 9.73 14.09 16.31
CA GLU A 53 9.14 15.40 16.62
C GLU A 53 9.80 16.53 15.81
N GLN A 54 11.14 16.52 15.70
CA GLN A 54 11.86 17.49 14.88
C GLN A 54 11.48 17.38 13.40
N ILE A 55 11.44 16.15 12.85
CA ILE A 55 11.03 15.93 11.45
C ILE A 55 9.62 16.44 11.20
N HIS A 56 8.67 16.19 12.11
CA HIS A 56 7.30 16.67 11.97
C HIS A 56 7.24 18.20 11.99
N SER A 57 8.02 18.87 12.85
CA SER A 57 8.10 20.33 12.88
C SER A 57 8.65 20.89 11.57
N VAL A 58 9.73 20.31 11.03
CA VAL A 58 10.32 20.74 9.75
C VAL A 58 9.34 20.52 8.59
N ASN A 59 8.66 19.38 8.56
CA ASN A 59 7.67 19.09 7.53
C ASN A 59 6.46 20.04 7.59
N GLN A 60 5.98 20.39 8.79
CA GLN A 60 4.90 21.38 8.95
C GLN A 60 5.32 22.77 8.47
N GLN A 61 6.56 23.18 8.75
CA GLN A 61 7.09 24.45 8.26
C GLN A 61 7.23 24.46 6.74
N ALA A 62 7.66 23.35 6.14
CA ALA A 62 7.78 23.21 4.69
C ALA A 62 6.41 23.20 3.97
N ASP A 63 5.37 22.63 4.59
CA ASP A 63 4.01 22.64 4.06
C ASP A 63 3.37 24.05 4.12
N ALA A 64 3.70 24.81 5.16
CA ALA A 64 3.26 26.20 5.33
C ALA A 64 4.01 27.19 4.41
N ASP A 65 5.18 26.82 3.88
CA ASP A 65 5.96 27.64 2.96
C ASP A 65 5.62 27.32 1.49
N PRO A 66 4.97 28.24 0.74
CA PRO A 66 4.52 27.98 -0.62
C PRO A 66 5.67 27.86 -1.65
N HIS A 67 6.90 28.22 -1.29
CA HIS A 67 8.06 28.10 -2.18
C HIS A 67 8.57 26.65 -2.23
N TYR A 68 8.46 25.91 -1.12
CA TYR A 68 9.00 24.56 -0.97
C TYR A 68 8.27 23.50 -1.82
N VAL A 69 6.95 23.63 -1.96
CA VAL A 69 6.09 22.69 -2.70
C VAL A 69 6.41 22.67 -4.20
N SER A 70 6.92 23.79 -4.73
CA SER A 70 7.23 23.94 -6.17
C SER A 70 8.58 23.33 -6.59
N GLN A 71 9.52 23.13 -5.65
CA GLN A 71 10.84 22.57 -5.95
C GLN A 71 10.84 21.04 -6.03
N TRP A 72 9.94 20.38 -5.29
CA TRP A 72 9.90 18.92 -5.13
C TRP A 72 8.81 18.23 -5.96
N MET A 73 7.93 18.99 -6.63
CA MET A 73 6.96 18.44 -7.59
C MET A 73 7.39 18.76 -9.03
N PRO A 74 7.86 17.76 -9.82
CA PRO A 74 7.97 17.95 -11.26
C PRO A 74 6.57 18.08 -11.89
N LYS A 75 6.41 19.03 -12.82
CA LYS A 75 5.18 19.28 -13.58
C LYS A 75 4.83 18.13 -14.52
#